data_AF-A0A6B3FJ81-F1
#
_entry.id   AF-A0A6B3FJ81-F1
#
_cell.length_a   1.000
_cell.length_b   1.000
_cell.length_c   1.000
_cell.angle_alpha   90.00
_cell.angle_beta   90.00
_cell.angle_gamma   90.00
#
_symmetry.space_group_name_H-M   'P 1'
#
loop_
_entity.id
_entity.type
_entity.pdbx_description
1 polymer ?
#
loop_
_entity_poly.entity_id
_entity_poly.type
_entity_poly.pdbx_seq_one_letter_code
_entity_poly.pdbx_strand_id
1 'polypeptide(L)'
;MSTATLERESATAPASGPRRLLHGMTWLVWRQHRGVLWTGLALVTALVVAAVLLRHNAVAFQAAHGIADCPLMGGSERCTARQELIDEYRGLYAAPFRLLLAGVLALPFLGGLFVGAPLIARELEADTHRLVWAQGVTRESWLLHKLALPMGALTAGTGAAAWVGSWALEGAGQATLGLYWYSATAFIPTGPAVAGYAALGVALGAAAGA
;
A
#
# COMPACT_ATOMS: atom_id res chain seq x y z
N MET A 1 17.43 49.80 -59.09
CA MET A 1 16.60 48.58 -58.96
C MET A 1 17.51 47.46 -58.51
N SER A 2 17.49 47.12 -57.22
CA SER A 2 18.37 46.09 -56.62
C SER A 2 17.48 44.94 -56.17
N THR A 3 17.60 43.81 -56.86
CA THR A 3 16.87 42.58 -56.59
C THR A 3 17.52 41.85 -55.43
N ALA A 4 16.84 41.82 -54.28
CA ALA A 4 17.23 41.00 -53.14
C ALA A 4 16.73 39.56 -53.35
N THR A 5 17.66 38.63 -53.52
CA THR A 5 17.43 37.18 -53.49
C THR A 5 17.19 36.75 -52.04
N LEU A 6 16.00 36.21 -51.76
CA LEU A 6 15.68 35.56 -50.49
C LEU A 6 16.15 34.11 -50.53
N GLU A 7 17.19 33.79 -49.76
CA GLU A 7 17.60 32.42 -49.47
C GLU A 7 16.56 31.77 -48.55
N ARG A 8 15.98 30.66 -48.99
CA ARG A 8 15.01 29.87 -48.22
C ARG A 8 15.76 28.97 -47.26
N GLU A 9 15.80 29.37 -45.99
CA GLU A 9 16.34 28.57 -44.91
C GLU A 9 15.52 27.27 -44.74
N SER A 10 16.20 26.13 -44.88
CA SER A 10 15.62 24.80 -44.75
C SER A 10 15.18 24.56 -43.30
N ALA A 11 13.88 24.40 -43.09
CA ALA A 11 13.30 24.11 -41.78
C ALA A 11 13.75 22.73 -41.27
N THR A 12 14.62 22.73 -40.27
CA THR A 12 14.98 21.55 -39.49
C THR A 12 13.76 21.06 -38.70
N ALA A 13 13.34 19.81 -38.92
CA ALA A 13 12.22 19.21 -38.21
C ALA A 13 12.48 19.19 -36.69
N PRO A 14 11.48 19.52 -35.84
CA PRO A 14 11.68 19.53 -34.39
C PRO A 14 11.91 18.10 -33.90
N ALA A 15 13.04 17.90 -33.22
CA ALA A 15 13.37 16.64 -32.57
C ALA A 15 12.27 16.25 -31.57
N SER A 16 11.76 15.03 -31.67
CA SER A 16 10.79 14.46 -30.76
C SER A 16 11.43 14.26 -29.38
N GLY A 17 11.26 15.26 -28.51
CA GLY A 17 11.65 15.16 -27.10
C GLY A 17 10.95 14.01 -26.38
N PRO A 18 11.54 13.48 -25.30
CA PRO A 18 10.99 12.34 -24.57
C PRO A 18 9.57 12.64 -24.09
N ARG A 19 8.61 11.79 -24.51
CA ARG A 19 7.21 11.85 -24.08
C ARG A 19 7.15 11.69 -22.57
N ARG A 20 6.93 12.77 -21.82
CA ARG A 20 6.67 12.65 -20.38
C ARG A 20 5.33 11.93 -20.22
N LEU A 21 5.35 10.76 -19.58
CA LEU A 21 4.18 9.91 -19.35
C LEU A 21 3.06 10.59 -18.54
N LEU A 22 3.38 11.72 -17.88
CA LEU A 22 2.44 12.53 -17.12
C LEU A 22 2.35 13.92 -17.77
N HIS A 23 1.16 14.29 -18.25
CA HIS A 23 0.86 15.59 -18.85
C HIS A 23 -0.38 16.22 -18.17
N GLY A 24 -0.39 17.54 -18.04
CA GLY A 24 -1.54 18.28 -17.51
C GLY A 24 -1.85 17.98 -16.05
N MET A 25 -3.12 17.67 -15.75
CA MET A 25 -3.65 17.54 -14.39
C MET A 25 -3.04 16.36 -13.61
N THR A 26 -2.68 15.25 -14.27
CA THR A 26 -2.05 14.09 -13.62
C THR A 26 -0.63 14.40 -13.11
N TRP A 27 0.10 15.28 -13.80
CA TRP A 27 1.42 15.73 -13.34
C TRP A 27 1.31 16.64 -12.11
N LEU A 28 0.31 17.52 -12.08
CA LEU A 28 0.02 18.40 -10.93
C LEU A 28 -0.36 17.58 -9.68
N VAL A 29 -1.30 16.64 -9.83
CA VAL A 29 -1.71 15.72 -8.75
C VAL A 29 -0.53 14.90 -8.26
N TRP A 30 0.29 14.34 -9.16
CA TRP A 30 1.50 13.62 -8.77
C TRP A 30 2.46 14.50 -7.96
N ARG A 31 2.74 15.73 -8.41
CA ARG A 31 3.67 16.65 -7.72
C ARG A 31 3.16 17.05 -6.34
N GLN A 32 1.84 17.22 -6.19
CA GLN A 32 1.19 17.56 -4.93
C GLN A 32 1.22 16.37 -3.94
N HIS A 33 0.97 15.15 -4.42
CA HIS A 33 0.88 13.96 -3.58
C HIS A 33 2.19 13.16 -3.45
N ARG A 34 3.27 13.57 -4.12
CA ARG A 34 4.55 12.81 -4.15
C ARG A 34 5.07 12.44 -2.77
N GLY A 35 4.99 13.33 -1.79
CA GLY A 35 5.49 13.06 -0.43
C GLY A 35 4.75 11.89 0.21
N VAL A 36 3.42 11.95 0.17
CA VAL A 36 2.53 10.90 0.67
C VAL A 36 2.72 9.58 -0.07
N LEU A 37 2.88 9.64 -1.40
CA LEU A 37 3.13 8.45 -2.21
C LEU A 37 4.48 7.80 -1.86
N TRP A 38 5.54 8.59 -1.67
CA TRP A 38 6.85 8.08 -1.26
C TRP A 38 6.82 7.52 0.16
N THR A 39 6.15 8.18 1.11
CA THR A 39 6.02 7.64 2.48
C THR A 39 5.19 6.36 2.49
N GLY A 40 4.09 6.31 1.74
CA GLY A 40 3.27 5.10 1.61
C GLY A 40 4.04 3.96 0.97
N LEU A 41 4.80 4.23 -0.10
CA LEU A 41 5.66 3.24 -0.75
C LEU A 41 6.75 2.73 0.20
N ALA A 42 7.38 3.61 0.97
CA ALA A 42 8.40 3.23 1.94
C ALA A 42 7.80 2.34 3.05
N LEU A 43 6.62 2.68 3.57
CA LEU A 43 5.92 1.86 4.58
C LEU A 43 5.55 0.48 4.04
N VAL A 44 4.95 0.41 2.85
CA VAL A 44 4.59 -0.87 2.22
C VAL A 44 5.84 -1.70 1.96
N THR A 45 6.92 -1.07 1.47
CA THR A 45 8.20 -1.75 1.22
C THR A 45 8.81 -2.28 2.52
N ALA A 46 8.77 -1.50 3.61
CA ALA A 46 9.24 -1.94 4.92
C ALA A 46 8.45 -3.15 5.44
N LEU A 47 7.13 -3.15 5.28
CA LEU A 47 6.27 -4.30 5.63
C LEU A 47 6.59 -5.53 4.78
N VAL A 48 6.79 -5.36 3.47
CA VAL A 48 7.18 -6.45 2.57
C VAL A 48 8.53 -7.04 2.95
N VAL A 49 9.54 -6.20 3.20
CA VAL A 49 10.87 -6.66 3.65
C VAL A 49 10.76 -7.39 4.99
N ALA A 50 10.04 -6.84 5.96
CA ALA A 50 9.81 -7.51 7.23
C ALA A 50 9.13 -8.87 7.06
N ALA A 51 8.10 -8.97 6.22
CA ALA A 51 7.40 -10.21 5.92
C ALA A 51 8.33 -11.26 5.29
N VAL A 52 9.17 -10.86 4.32
CA VAL A 52 10.14 -11.75 3.67
C VAL A 52 11.18 -12.25 4.67
N LEU A 53 11.75 -11.37 5.49
CA LEU A 53 12.75 -11.74 6.49
C LEU A 53 12.16 -12.67 7.57
N LEU A 54 10.98 -12.32 8.09
CA LEU A 54 10.29 -13.15 9.08
C LEU A 54 9.97 -14.53 8.53
N ARG A 55 9.41 -14.61 7.32
CA ARG A 55 9.12 -15.89 6.65
C ARG A 55 10.41 -16.70 6.45
N HIS A 56 11.47 -16.08 5.96
CA HIS A 56 12.72 -16.78 5.68
C HIS A 56 13.29 -17.42 6.95
N ASN A 57 13.38 -16.65 8.03
CA ASN A 57 13.88 -17.13 9.32
C ASN A 57 12.97 -18.20 9.94
N ALA A 58 11.65 -17.99 9.85
CA ALA A 58 10.65 -18.94 10.34
C ALA A 58 10.72 -20.28 9.62
N VAL A 59 10.81 -20.28 8.28
CA VAL A 59 10.93 -21.50 7.47
C VAL A 59 12.25 -22.21 7.76
N ALA A 60 13.35 -21.47 7.86
CA ALA A 60 14.66 -22.04 8.19
C ALA A 60 14.66 -22.70 9.58
N PHE A 61 14.05 -22.07 10.58
CA PHE A 61 13.92 -22.63 11.93
C PHE A 61 13.07 -23.90 11.92
N GLN A 62 11.93 -23.88 11.23
CA GLN A 62 11.04 -25.04 11.13
C GLN A 62 11.72 -26.23 10.46
N ALA A 63 12.49 -25.99 9.40
CA ALA A 63 13.25 -27.01 8.69
C ALA A 63 14.38 -27.60 9.55
N ALA A 64 15.12 -26.75 10.27
CA ALA A 64 16.22 -27.18 11.13
C ALA A 64 15.77 -28.05 12.32
N HIS A 65 14.60 -27.76 12.89
CA HIS A 65 14.08 -28.46 14.08
C HIS A 65 13.00 -29.50 13.76
N GLY A 66 12.63 -29.64 12.48
CA GLY A 66 11.61 -30.59 12.03
C GLY A 66 10.25 -30.36 12.70
N ILE A 67 9.85 -29.11 12.90
CA ILE A 67 8.57 -28.72 13.50
C ILE A 67 7.56 -28.18 12.47
N ALA A 68 7.88 -28.25 11.18
CA ALA A 68 6.95 -27.92 10.11
C ALA A 68 5.62 -28.67 10.27
N ASP A 69 4.52 -27.95 10.04
CA ASP A 69 3.12 -28.42 10.12
C ASP A 69 2.68 -28.93 11.50
N CYS A 70 3.44 -28.64 12.57
CA CYS A 70 3.00 -28.95 13.92
C CYS A 70 1.97 -27.92 14.42
N PRO A 71 0.73 -28.33 14.75
CA PRO A 71 -0.27 -27.42 15.27
C PRO A 71 0.02 -27.01 16.70
N LEU A 72 -0.57 -25.89 17.14
CA LEU A 72 -0.47 -25.38 18.51
C LEU A 72 -0.86 -26.41 19.59
N MET A 73 -1.92 -27.19 19.35
CA MET A 73 -2.40 -28.20 20.28
C MET A 73 -2.62 -29.53 19.56
N GLY A 74 -2.11 -30.61 20.15
CA GLY A 74 -2.22 -31.96 19.61
C GLY A 74 -1.29 -32.21 18.41
N GLY A 75 -1.67 -33.17 17.57
CA GLY A 75 -0.92 -33.54 16.38
C GLY A 75 -0.22 -34.89 16.52
N SER A 76 0.69 -35.18 15.57
CA SER A 76 1.47 -36.42 15.56
C SER A 76 2.39 -36.54 16.79
N GLU A 77 2.79 -37.77 17.12
CA GLU A 77 3.79 -38.05 18.18
C GLU A 77 5.07 -37.22 18.04
N ARG A 78 5.47 -36.94 16.79
CA ARG A 78 6.58 -36.03 16.44
C ARG A 78 6.40 -34.62 17.02
N CYS A 79 5.19 -34.06 16.95
CA CYS A 79 4.90 -32.70 17.40
C CYS A 79 4.79 -32.67 18.93
N THR A 80 4.15 -33.67 19.53
CA THR A 80 4.06 -33.78 20.99
C THR A 80 5.44 -33.97 21.63
N ALA A 81 6.35 -34.71 20.98
CA ALA A 81 7.74 -34.87 21.43
C ALA A 81 8.60 -33.60 21.30
N ARG A 82 8.13 -32.57 20.59
CA ARG A 82 8.85 -31.32 20.33
C ARG A 82 8.12 -30.07 20.84
N GLN A 83 7.24 -30.25 21.82
CA GLN A 83 6.40 -29.17 22.34
C GLN A 83 7.23 -27.98 22.85
N GLU A 84 8.33 -28.23 23.55
CA GLU A 84 9.23 -27.17 24.06
C GLU A 84 9.81 -26.31 22.92
N LEU A 85 10.21 -26.93 21.81
CA LEU A 85 10.73 -26.22 20.63
C LEU A 85 9.62 -25.42 19.91
N ILE A 86 8.39 -25.93 19.91
CA ILE A 86 7.22 -25.22 19.36
C ILE A 86 6.92 -23.99 20.20
N ASP A 87 7.00 -24.09 21.53
CA ASP A 87 6.79 -22.97 22.44
C ASP A 87 7.91 -21.92 22.31
N GLU A 88 9.17 -22.34 22.16
CA GLU A 88 10.28 -21.45 21.84
C GLU A 88 10.07 -20.72 20.51
N TYR A 89 9.71 -21.46 19.45
CA TYR A 89 9.39 -20.90 18.15
C TYR A 89 8.29 -19.83 18.24
N ARG A 90 7.22 -20.10 19.01
CA ARG A 90 6.15 -19.14 19.24
C ARG A 90 6.65 -17.90 19.98
N GLY A 91 7.50 -18.07 20.99
CA GLY A 91 8.13 -16.98 21.72
C GLY A 91 8.94 -16.05 20.81
N LEU A 92 9.64 -16.63 19.82
CA LEU A 92 10.44 -15.89 18.84
C LEU A 92 9.62 -15.19 17.76
N TYR A 93 8.60 -15.86 17.20
CA TYR A 93 7.97 -15.41 15.95
C TYR A 93 6.54 -14.89 16.10
N ALA A 94 5.78 -15.24 17.15
CA ALA A 94 4.38 -14.83 17.25
C ALA A 94 4.21 -13.31 17.40
N ALA A 95 5.02 -12.66 18.23
CA ALA A 95 4.94 -11.20 18.43
C ALA A 95 5.37 -10.41 17.18
N PRO A 96 6.51 -10.73 16.51
CA PRO A 96 6.87 -10.09 15.25
C PRO A 96 5.81 -10.23 14.15
N PHE A 97 5.21 -11.41 13.99
CA PHE A 97 4.12 -11.60 13.03
C PHE A 97 2.87 -10.79 13.39
N ARG A 98 2.50 -10.72 14.68
CA ARG A 98 1.39 -9.85 15.12
C ARG A 98 1.67 -8.38 14.82
N LEU A 99 2.90 -7.91 15.02
CA LEU A 99 3.29 -6.55 14.72
C LEU A 99 3.24 -6.26 13.21
N LEU A 100 3.70 -7.20 12.38
CA LEU A 100 3.59 -7.12 10.92
C LEU A 100 2.13 -6.95 10.49
N LEU A 101 1.24 -7.82 10.99
CA LEU A 101 -0.19 -7.81 10.66
C LEU A 101 -0.89 -6.54 11.18
N ALA A 102 -0.54 -6.07 12.37
CA ALA A 102 -1.02 -4.79 12.89
C ALA A 102 -0.56 -3.61 12.02
N GLY A 103 0.67 -3.65 11.50
CA GLY A 103 1.19 -2.67 10.57
C GLY A 103 0.39 -2.62 9.26
N VAL A 104 0.05 -3.78 8.69
CA VAL A 104 -0.84 -3.86 7.51
C VAL A 104 -2.23 -3.29 7.83
N LEU A 105 -2.79 -3.64 8.99
CA LEU A 105 -4.09 -3.15 9.43
C LEU A 105 -4.10 -1.63 9.66
N ALA A 106 -2.96 -1.03 10.02
CA ALA A 106 -2.85 0.41 10.23
C ALA A 106 -2.86 1.23 8.94
N LEU A 107 -2.48 0.64 7.79
CA LEU A 107 -2.39 1.35 6.51
C LEU A 107 -3.71 2.05 6.10
N PRO A 108 -4.89 1.41 6.14
CA PRO A 108 -6.18 2.06 5.90
C PRO A 108 -6.43 3.31 6.76
N PHE A 109 -6.14 3.23 8.06
CA PHE A 109 -6.41 4.31 9.02
C PHE A 109 -5.48 5.50 8.78
N LEU A 110 -4.18 5.22 8.61
CA LEU A 110 -3.19 6.25 8.27
C LEU A 110 -3.51 6.89 6.92
N GLY A 111 -3.93 6.07 5.94
CA GLY A 111 -4.38 6.54 4.65
C GLY A 111 -5.59 7.48 4.74
N GLY A 112 -6.61 7.12 5.51
CA GLY A 112 -7.76 7.98 5.75
C GLY A 112 -7.38 9.31 6.40
N LEU A 113 -6.56 9.26 7.46
CA LEU A 113 -6.18 10.43 8.25
C LEU A 113 -5.25 11.39 7.49
N PHE A 114 -4.20 10.87 6.84
CA PHE A 114 -3.17 11.71 6.21
C PHE A 114 -3.37 11.95 4.73
N VAL A 115 -4.21 11.14 4.08
CA VAL A 115 -4.50 11.29 2.64
C VAL A 115 -5.92 11.75 2.43
N GLY A 116 -6.90 11.08 3.03
CA GLY A 116 -8.32 11.43 2.89
C GLY A 116 -8.67 12.80 3.45
N ALA A 117 -8.41 13.03 4.75
CA ALA A 117 -8.82 14.26 5.44
C ALA A 117 -8.25 15.58 4.85
N PRO A 118 -6.93 15.71 4.60
CA PRO A 118 -6.40 16.95 4.05
C PRO A 118 -6.75 17.16 2.56
N LEU A 119 -7.34 16.17 1.88
CA LEU A 119 -7.60 16.24 0.44
C LEU A 119 -8.68 17.26 0.10
N ILE A 120 -9.70 17.35 0.96
CA ILE A 120 -10.82 18.30 0.84
C ILE A 120 -10.53 19.56 1.66
N ALA A 121 -10.06 19.42 2.90
CA ALA A 121 -9.77 20.56 3.79
C ALA A 121 -8.85 21.61 3.15
N ARG A 122 -7.75 21.18 2.49
CA ARG A 122 -6.80 22.12 1.85
C ARG A 122 -7.39 22.96 0.74
N GLU A 123 -8.48 22.52 0.13
CA GLU A 123 -9.12 23.28 -0.94
C GLU A 123 -10.20 24.22 -0.49
N LEU A 124 -10.85 23.87 0.62
CA LEU A 124 -11.73 24.78 1.32
C LEU A 124 -10.90 25.96 1.84
N GLU A 125 -9.72 25.69 2.41
CA GLU A 125 -8.79 26.73 2.87
C GLU A 125 -8.21 27.57 1.72
N ALA A 126 -7.84 26.95 0.60
CA ALA A 126 -7.19 27.65 -0.52
C ALA A 126 -8.18 28.32 -1.49
N ASP A 127 -9.50 28.16 -1.29
CA ASP A 127 -10.57 28.65 -2.17
C ASP A 127 -10.40 28.25 -3.66
N THR A 128 -9.56 27.23 -3.93
CA THR A 128 -9.18 26.80 -5.28
C THR A 128 -10.34 26.25 -6.09
N HIS A 129 -11.40 25.81 -5.41
CA HIS A 129 -12.64 25.35 -6.03
C HIS A 129 -13.28 26.43 -6.94
N ARG A 130 -13.13 27.72 -6.60
CA ARG A 130 -13.69 28.83 -7.40
C ARG A 130 -12.99 29.00 -8.76
N LEU A 131 -11.68 28.83 -8.78
CA LEU A 131 -10.85 28.90 -10.00
C LEU A 131 -11.11 27.72 -10.93
N VAL A 132 -11.28 26.52 -10.38
CA VAL A 132 -11.60 25.32 -11.17
C VAL A 132 -12.96 25.44 -11.85
N TRP A 133 -13.96 25.98 -11.16
CA TRP A 133 -15.29 26.19 -11.73
C TRP A 133 -15.32 27.24 -12.85
N ALA A 134 -14.39 28.20 -12.83
CA ALA A 134 -14.24 29.17 -13.92
C ALA A 134 -13.64 28.56 -15.21
N GLN A 135 -12.97 27.41 -15.12
CA GLN A 135 -12.30 26.75 -16.25
C GLN A 135 -13.16 25.67 -16.96
N GLY A 136 -14.46 25.60 -16.65
CA GLY A 136 -15.41 24.72 -17.34
C GLY A 136 -15.33 23.24 -16.96
N VAL A 137 -14.57 22.88 -15.93
CA VAL A 137 -14.49 21.50 -15.42
C VAL A 137 -15.67 21.23 -14.47
N THR A 138 -16.37 20.11 -14.66
CA THR A 138 -17.48 19.71 -13.79
C THR A 138 -16.99 19.28 -12.40
N ARG A 139 -17.75 19.62 -11.35
CA ARG A 139 -17.40 19.35 -9.94
C ARG A 139 -17.13 17.88 -9.67
N GLU A 140 -17.95 17.01 -10.25
CA GLU A 140 -17.89 15.55 -10.05
C GLU A 140 -16.68 14.92 -10.72
N SER A 141 -16.40 15.27 -11.98
CA SER A 141 -15.23 14.74 -12.70
C SER A 141 -13.93 15.15 -12.00
N TRP A 142 -13.88 16.40 -11.53
CA TRP A 142 -12.73 16.92 -10.82
C TRP A 142 -12.49 16.20 -9.48
N LEU A 143 -13.54 15.99 -8.67
CA LEU A 143 -13.46 15.27 -7.40
C LEU A 143 -13.07 13.79 -7.59
N LEU A 144 -13.66 13.13 -8.60
CA LEU A 144 -13.35 11.74 -8.94
C LEU A 144 -11.87 11.55 -9.28
N HIS A 145 -11.31 12.38 -10.16
CA HIS A 145 -9.90 12.25 -10.54
C HIS A 145 -8.94 12.52 -9.39
N LYS A 146 -9.31 13.42 -8.47
CA LYS A 146 -8.48 13.77 -7.33
C LYS A 146 -8.46 12.67 -6.25
N LEU A 147 -9.58 11.98 -6.05
CA LEU A 147 -9.70 10.89 -5.09
C LEU A 147 -9.23 9.54 -5.66
N ALA A 148 -9.48 9.28 -6.94
CA ALA A 148 -9.23 7.97 -7.55
C ALA A 148 -7.75 7.56 -7.49
N LEU A 149 -6.83 8.49 -7.74
CA LEU A 149 -5.38 8.22 -7.68
C LEU A 149 -4.89 7.81 -6.29
N PRO A 150 -5.07 8.63 -5.23
CA PRO A 150 -4.61 8.27 -3.88
C PRO A 150 -5.38 7.09 -3.30
N MET A 151 -6.69 6.99 -3.54
CA MET A 151 -7.49 5.85 -3.10
C MET A 151 -7.02 4.56 -3.76
N GLY A 152 -6.83 4.57 -5.08
CA GLY A 152 -6.33 3.41 -5.82
C GLY A 152 -4.94 2.99 -5.37
N ALA A 153 -4.02 3.95 -5.17
CA ALA A 153 -2.67 3.68 -4.68
C ALA A 153 -2.67 3.06 -3.28
N LEU A 154 -3.49 3.58 -2.35
CA LEU A 154 -3.59 3.04 -1.00
C LEU A 154 -4.21 1.65 -1.00
N THR A 155 -5.31 1.45 -1.73
CA THR A 155 -5.98 0.15 -1.83
C THR A 155 -5.06 -0.90 -2.43
N ALA A 156 -4.36 -0.58 -3.52
CA ALA A 156 -3.39 -1.48 -4.15
C ALA A 156 -2.21 -1.80 -3.22
N GLY A 157 -1.61 -0.79 -2.58
CA GLY A 157 -0.48 -0.97 -1.67
C GLY A 157 -0.86 -1.78 -0.43
N THR A 158 -2.04 -1.52 0.15
CA THR A 158 -2.57 -2.26 1.30
C THR A 158 -2.88 -3.70 0.92
N GLY A 159 -3.52 -3.93 -0.23
CA GLY A 159 -3.79 -5.28 -0.74
C GLY A 159 -2.52 -6.07 -1.03
N ALA A 160 -1.50 -5.43 -1.60
CA ALA A 160 -0.19 -6.05 -1.81
C ALA A 160 0.49 -6.43 -0.49
N ALA A 161 0.48 -5.53 0.51
CA ALA A 161 1.02 -5.80 1.83
C ALA A 161 0.28 -6.95 2.54
N ALA A 162 -1.05 -7.00 2.41
CA ALA A 162 -1.89 -8.07 2.94
C ALA A 162 -1.58 -9.42 2.30
N TRP A 163 -1.46 -9.45 0.97
CA TRP A 163 -1.13 -10.66 0.22
C TRP A 163 0.24 -11.21 0.62
N VAL A 164 1.27 -10.36 0.67
CA VAL A 164 2.61 -10.75 1.11
C VAL A 164 2.60 -11.18 2.59
N GLY A 165 1.82 -10.50 3.44
CA GLY A 165 1.62 -10.88 4.83
C GLY A 165 1.00 -12.27 4.98
N SER A 166 -0.02 -12.60 4.17
CA SER A 166 -0.62 -13.94 4.13
C SER A 166 0.40 -15.00 3.75
N TRP A 167 1.13 -14.77 2.65
CA TRP A 167 2.18 -15.68 2.17
C TRP A 167 3.29 -15.90 3.20
N ALA A 168 3.67 -14.84 3.92
CA ALA A 168 4.66 -14.93 4.99
C ALA A 168 4.14 -15.76 6.18
N LEU A 169 2.89 -15.54 6.58
CA LEU A 169 2.26 -16.24 7.69
C LEU A 169 2.03 -17.72 7.37
N GLU A 170 1.62 -18.04 6.14
CA GLU A 170 1.50 -19.41 5.63
C GLU A 170 2.83 -20.16 5.72
N GLY A 171 3.92 -19.57 5.22
CA GLY A 171 5.25 -20.17 5.30
C GLY A 171 5.76 -20.33 6.73
N ALA A 172 5.36 -19.45 7.64
CA ALA A 172 5.73 -19.52 9.05
C ALA A 172 4.88 -20.51 9.87
N GLY A 173 3.96 -21.25 9.25
CA GLY A 173 3.13 -22.23 9.95
C GLY A 173 2.08 -21.54 10.83
N GLN A 174 0.95 -21.16 10.22
CA GLN A 174 -0.17 -20.49 10.91
C GLN A 174 -0.63 -21.25 12.15
N ALA A 175 -0.70 -22.58 12.03
CA ALA A 175 -1.11 -23.48 13.11
C ALA A 175 -0.07 -23.54 14.24
N THR A 176 1.23 -23.53 13.91
CA THR A 176 2.33 -23.52 14.87
C THR A 176 2.36 -22.20 15.65
N LEU A 177 2.19 -21.07 14.96
CA LEU A 177 2.09 -19.74 15.56
C LEU A 177 0.78 -19.51 16.33
N GLY A 178 -0.25 -20.32 16.09
CA GLY A 178 -1.61 -20.09 16.60
C GLY A 178 -2.26 -18.82 16.03
N LEU A 179 -1.80 -18.38 14.87
CA LEU A 179 -2.33 -17.23 14.12
C LEU A 179 -3.17 -17.74 12.96
N TYR A 180 -4.31 -18.34 13.30
CA TYR A 180 -5.21 -18.92 12.31
C TYR A 180 -5.87 -17.84 11.45
N TRP A 181 -6.18 -18.19 10.20
CA TRP A 181 -6.86 -17.31 9.25
C TRP A 181 -8.18 -16.71 9.77
N TYR A 182 -8.90 -17.41 10.65
CA TYR A 182 -10.17 -16.95 11.25
C TYR A 182 -9.97 -16.10 12.52
N SER A 183 -8.75 -16.00 13.05
CA SER A 183 -8.47 -15.18 14.22
C SER A 183 -8.67 -13.70 13.89
N ALA A 184 -9.21 -12.92 14.83
CA ALA A 184 -9.42 -11.48 14.65
C ALA A 184 -8.12 -10.74 14.26
N THR A 185 -6.97 -11.26 14.71
CA THR A 185 -5.65 -10.70 14.43
C THR A 185 -5.10 -11.00 13.04
N ALA A 186 -5.59 -12.04 12.36
CA ALA A 186 -5.10 -12.43 11.04
C ALA A 186 -6.13 -12.19 9.93
N PHE A 187 -7.42 -12.44 10.20
CA PHE A 187 -8.48 -12.42 9.19
C PHE A 187 -8.52 -11.15 8.35
N ILE A 188 -8.54 -9.98 9.00
CA ILE A 188 -8.58 -8.69 8.30
C ILE A 188 -7.25 -8.41 7.58
N PRO A 189 -6.09 -8.38 8.27
CA PRO A 189 -4.83 -7.95 7.65
C PRO A 189 -4.26 -8.91 6.60
N THR A 190 -4.65 -10.18 6.55
CA THR A 190 -4.23 -11.11 5.48
C THR A 190 -5.28 -11.30 4.39
N GLY A 191 -6.53 -10.86 4.63
CA GLY A 191 -7.65 -11.06 3.72
C GLY A 191 -7.88 -9.88 2.75
N PRO A 192 -8.78 -10.06 1.76
CA PRO A 192 -9.16 -8.97 0.85
C PRO A 192 -9.93 -7.84 1.57
N ALA A 193 -10.47 -8.11 2.76
CA ALA A 193 -11.23 -7.14 3.55
C ALA A 193 -10.44 -5.85 3.80
N VAL A 194 -9.13 -5.93 4.08
CA VAL A 194 -8.31 -4.74 4.36
C VAL A 194 -8.19 -3.77 3.18
N ALA A 195 -8.29 -4.27 1.94
CA ALA A 195 -8.38 -3.41 0.76
C ALA A 195 -9.69 -2.61 0.72
N GLY A 196 -10.79 -3.23 1.15
CA GLY A 196 -12.07 -2.55 1.36
C GLY A 196 -11.98 -1.48 2.46
N TYR A 197 -11.31 -1.79 3.58
CA TYR A 197 -11.03 -0.82 4.64
C TYR A 197 -10.18 0.35 4.15
N ALA A 198 -9.23 0.13 3.24
CA ALA A 198 -8.42 1.21 2.67
C ALA A 198 -9.27 2.20 1.87
N ALA A 199 -10.15 1.71 0.99
CA ALA A 199 -11.07 2.57 0.25
C ALA A 199 -12.04 3.30 1.18
N LEU A 200 -12.61 2.58 2.16
CA LEU A 200 -13.51 3.16 3.17
C LEU A 200 -12.80 4.22 4.02
N GLY A 201 -11.56 3.97 4.45
CA GLY A 201 -10.78 4.89 5.26
C GLY A 201 -10.51 6.21 4.53
N VAL A 202 -10.16 6.15 3.25
CA VAL A 202 -9.99 7.36 2.42
C VAL A 202 -11.31 8.12 2.28
N ALA A 203 -12.42 7.42 2.03
CA ALA A 203 -13.73 8.04 1.91
C ALA A 203 -14.18 8.71 3.23
N LEU A 204 -14.03 8.04 4.37
CA LEU A 204 -14.34 8.58 5.68
C LEU A 204 -13.45 9.76 6.05
N GLY A 205 -12.15 9.66 5.78
CA GLY A 205 -11.21 10.77 5.98
C GLY A 205 -11.62 11.99 5.16
N ALA A 206 -11.89 11.79 3.86
CA ALA A 206 -12.36 12.87 2.99
C ALA A 206 -13.66 13.49 3.50
N ALA A 207 -14.64 12.69 3.90
CA ALA A 207 -15.91 13.17 4.45
C ALA A 207 -15.73 13.95 5.78
N ALA A 208 -14.79 13.54 6.63
CA ALA A 208 -14.50 14.22 7.89
C ALA A 208 -13.73 15.55 7.72
N GLY A 209 -13.02 15.71 6.59
CA GLY A 209 -12.30 16.94 6.25
C GLY A 209 -13.06 17.92 5.36
N ALA A 210 -14.31 17.59 4.98
CA ALA A 210 -15.21 18.44 4.22
C ALA A 210 -16.06 19.33 5.15
#